data_AF-A0A7W8FVM8-F1
#
_entry.id   AF-A0A7W8FVM8-F1
#
_cell.length_a   1.000
_cell.length_b   1.000
_cell.length_c   1.000
_cell.angle_alpha   90.00
_cell.angle_beta   90.00
_cell.angle_gamma   90.00
#
_symmetry.space_group_name_H-M   'P 1'
#
loop_
_entity.id
_entity.type
_entity.pdbx_description
1 polymer ?
#
loop_
_entity_poly.entity_id
_entity_poly.type
_entity_poly.pdbx_seq_one_letter_code
_entity_poly.pdbx_strand_id
1 'polypeptide(L)' 'MENYYSYADFMKAMAQTKKATEAEKLLNDIYLDLFLKHVHRSQQEEQLMNLIDEALDNNDREAFNTYSEQLKTLKHEEE' A
#
# COMPACT_ATOMS: atom_id res chain seq x y z
N MET A 1 7.64 7.71 -4.72
CA MET A 1 7.02 7.39 -6.03
C MET A 1 8.06 6.80 -7.00
N GLU A 2 8.68 5.65 -6.70
CA GLU A 2 9.73 5.07 -7.57
C GLU A 2 9.30 3.77 -8.28
N ASN A 3 8.24 3.09 -7.82
CA ASN A 3 7.96 1.71 -8.26
C ASN A 3 7.21 1.58 -9.61
N TYR A 4 6.47 2.60 -10.05
CA TYR A 4 5.70 2.53 -11.31
C TYR A 4 6.58 2.53 -12.57
N TYR A 5 7.73 3.21 -12.51
CA TYR A 5 8.70 3.23 -13.62
C TYR A 5 9.34 1.87 -13.84
N SER A 6 9.62 1.12 -12.75
CA SER A 6 10.23 -0.21 -12.82
C SER A 6 9.40 -1.22 -13.61
N TYR A 7 8.07 -1.25 -13.44
CA TYR A 7 7.19 -2.18 -14.16
C TYR A 7 7.15 -1.92 -15.67
N ALA A 8 7.01 -0.65 -16.08
CA ALA A 8 6.96 -0.28 -17.49
C ALA A 8 8.28 -0.59 -18.22
N ASP A 9 9.41 -0.29 -17.56
CA ASP A 9 10.74 -0.57 -18.09
C ASP A 9 11.03 -2.07 -18.16
N PHE A 10 10.55 -2.85 -17.19
CA PHE A 10 10.75 -4.30 -17.17
C PHE A 10 9.84 -5.03 -18.16
N MET A 11 8.58 -4.60 -18.32
CA MET A 11 7.68 -5.12 -19.37
C MET A 11 8.25 -4.86 -20.77
N LYS A 12 8.87 -3.70 -20.98
CA LYS A 12 9.56 -3.36 -22.22
C LYS A 12 10.77 -4.28 -22.47
N ALA A 13 11.51 -4.66 -21.43
CA ALA A 13 12.64 -5.59 -21.52
C ALA A 13 12.17 -7.05 -21.75
N MET A 14 11.09 -7.48 -21.09
CA MET A 14 10.54 -8.83 -21.20
C MET A 14 9.82 -9.08 -22.53
N ALA A 15 9.11 -8.07 -23.07
CA ALA A 15 8.51 -8.13 -24.40
C ALA A 15 9.52 -8.39 -25.53
N GLN A 16 10.82 -8.12 -25.29
CA GLN A 16 11.91 -8.43 -26.22
C GLN A 16 12.36 -9.90 -26.15
N THR A 17 11.92 -10.67 -25.14
CA THR A 17 12.36 -12.05 -24.90
C THR A 17 11.23 -13.08 -25.11
N LYS A 18 11.46 -14.10 -25.94
CA LYS A 18 10.45 -15.10 -26.36
C LYS A 18 10.02 -16.12 -25.28
N LYS A 19 10.32 -15.91 -24.00
CA LYS A 19 9.93 -16.76 -22.85
C LYS A 19 8.79 -16.13 -22.01
N ALA A 20 7.92 -15.38 -22.67
CA ALA A 20 7.07 -14.38 -22.05
C ALA A 20 6.02 -14.94 -21.07
N THR A 21 5.45 -16.12 -21.31
CA THR A 21 4.17 -16.50 -20.67
C THR A 21 4.21 -16.86 -19.17
N GLU A 22 5.25 -17.52 -18.68
CA GLU A 22 5.36 -17.84 -17.23
C GLU A 22 5.87 -16.66 -16.41
N ALA A 23 6.82 -15.91 -16.97
CA ALA A 23 7.37 -14.72 -16.33
C ALA A 23 6.32 -13.58 -16.26
N GLU A 24 5.48 -13.43 -17.28
CA GLU A 24 4.35 -12.48 -17.28
C GLU A 24 3.32 -12.81 -16.19
N LYS A 25 2.99 -14.10 -16.00
CA LYS A 25 2.05 -14.51 -14.94
C LYS A 25 2.57 -14.20 -13.55
N LEU A 26 3.82 -14.62 -13.26
CA LEU A 26 4.46 -14.33 -11.99
C LEU A 26 4.55 -12.83 -11.71
N LEU A 27 4.84 -12.03 -12.74
CA LEU A 27 4.95 -10.58 -12.62
C LEU A 27 3.58 -9.92 -12.41
N ASN A 28 2.52 -10.38 -13.09
CA ASN A 28 1.16 -9.94 -12.81
C ASN A 28 0.74 -10.26 -11.38
N ASP A 29 1.09 -11.44 -10.88
CA ASP A 29 0.78 -11.82 -9.49
C ASP A 29 1.50 -10.91 -8.49
N ILE A 30 2.79 -10.62 -8.72
CA ILE A 30 3.56 -9.67 -7.90
C ILE A 30 2.97 -8.25 -7.98
N TYR A 31 2.59 -7.81 -9.18
CA TYR A 31 1.99 -6.49 -9.37
C TYR A 31 0.64 -6.38 -8.66
N LEU A 32 -0.20 -7.40 -8.77
CA LEU A 32 -1.49 -7.45 -8.09
C LEU A 32 -1.31 -7.40 -6.57
N ASP A 33 -0.36 -8.14 -6.02
CA ASP A 33 -0.05 -8.11 -4.58
C ASP A 33 0.45 -6.72 -4.13
N LEU A 34 1.37 -6.10 -4.88
CA LEU A 34 1.83 -4.74 -4.60
C LEU A 34 0.69 -3.71 -4.67
N PHE A 35 -0.17 -3.83 -5.68
CA PHE A 35 -1.33 -2.96 -5.84
C PHE A 35 -2.31 -3.14 -4.68
N LEU A 36 -2.64 -4.38 -4.33
CA LEU A 36 -3.52 -4.69 -3.20
C LEU A 36 -2.94 -4.17 -1.88
N LYS A 37 -1.64 -4.33 -1.65
CA LYS A 37 -0.95 -3.75 -0.48
C LYS A 37 -1.07 -2.23 -0.44
N HIS A 38 -0.88 -1.56 -1.57
CA HIS A 38 -1.01 -0.11 -1.66
C HIS A 38 -2.44 0.36 -1.38
N VAL A 39 -3.44 -0.26 -2.02
CA VAL A 39 -4.85 0.06 -1.80
C VAL A 39 -5.26 -0.21 -0.36
N HIS A 40 -4.88 -1.37 0.19
CA HIS A 40 -5.16 -1.74 1.57
C HIS A 40 -4.54 -0.75 2.56
N ARG A 41 -3.29 -0.36 2.36
CA ARG A 41 -2.62 0.65 3.21
C ARG A 41 -3.34 2.00 3.15
N SER A 42 -3.71 2.46 1.95
CA SER A 42 -4.46 3.71 1.79
C SER A 42 -5.82 3.67 2.50
N GLN A 43 -6.52 2.53 2.43
CA GLN A 43 -7.79 2.34 3.15
C GLN A 43 -7.59 2.31 4.67
N GLN A 44 -6.55 1.64 5.15
CA GLN A 44 -6.22 1.61 6.57
C GLN A 44 -5.88 3.00 7.12
N GLU A 45 -5.16 3.81 6.35
CA GLU A 45 -4.88 5.20 6.73
C GLU A 45 -6.17 6.01 6.86
N GLU A 46 -7.06 5.95 5.87
CA GLU A 46 -8.34 6.65 5.89
C GLU A 46 -9.22 6.20 7.08
N GLN A 47 -9.27 4.90 7.35
CA GLN A 47 -10.00 4.35 8.49
C GLN A 47 -9.44 4.84 9.83
N LEU A 48 -8.12 4.83 10.00
CA LEU A 48 -7.49 5.32 11.23
C LEU A 48 -7.73 6.81 11.45
N MET A 49 -7.69 7.62 10.39
CA MET A 49 -8.03 9.04 10.47
C MET A 49 -9.48 9.25 10.91
N ASN A 50 -10.43 8.53 10.32
CA ASN A 50 -11.85 8.62 10.72
C ASN A 50 -12.07 8.19 12.18
N LEU A 51 -11.38 7.14 12.64
CA LEU A 51 -11.46 6.67 14.03
C LEU A 51 -10.83 7.66 15.02
N ILE A 52 -9.75 8.35 14.61
CA ILE A 52 -9.16 9.44 15.40
C ILE A 52 -10.15 10.59 15.54
N ASP A 53 -10.80 11.00 14.46
CA ASP A 53 -11.81 12.06 14.49
C ASP A 53 -13.01 11.67 15.39
N GLU A 54 -13.50 10.43 15.29
CA GLU A 54 -14.57 9.91 16.15
C GLU A 54 -14.14 9.87 17.63
N ALA A 55 -12.89 9.50 17.92
CA ALA A 55 -12.36 9.52 19.27
C ALA A 55 -12.26 10.95 19.84
N LEU A 56 -11.93 11.94 19.00
CA LEU A 56 -11.93 13.35 19.39
C LEU A 56 -13.33 13.86 19.69
N ASP A 57 -14.31 13.54 18.84
CA ASP A 57 -15.72 13.93 19.01
C ASP A 57 -16.30 13.34 20.31
N ASN A 58 -15.92 12.11 20.64
CA ASN A 58 -16.34 11.43 21.86
C ASN A 58 -15.46 11.75 23.10
N ASN A 59 -14.41 12.56 22.93
CA ASN A 59 -13.41 12.87 23.96
C ASN A 59 -12.76 11.62 24.59
N ASP A 60 -12.64 10.55 23.81
CA ASP A 60 -12.01 9.29 24.19
C ASP A 60 -10.51 9.35 23.94
N ARG A 61 -9.77 9.65 25.01
CA ARG A 61 -8.30 9.78 24.96
C ARG A 61 -7.58 8.46 24.76
N GLU A 62 -8.13 7.34 25.22
CA GLU A 62 -7.48 6.04 25.06
C GLU A 62 -7.58 5.59 23.60
N ALA A 63 -8.76 5.70 23.00
CA ALA A 63 -8.96 5.42 21.59
C ALA A 63 -8.11 6.34 20.70
N PHE A 64 -8.11 7.65 20.98
CA PHE A 64 -7.28 8.62 20.24
C PHE A 64 -5.79 8.25 20.26
N ASN A 65 -5.22 7.96 21.43
CA ASN A 65 -3.81 7.60 21.56
C ASN A 65 -3.51 6.30 20.80
N THR A 66 -4.39 5.30 20.94
CA THR A 66 -4.25 4.00 20.29
C THR A 66 -4.23 4.12 18.77
N TYR A 67 -5.21 4.81 18.19
CA TYR A 67 -5.29 4.98 16.73
C TYR A 67 -4.19 5.90 16.19
N SER A 68 -3.79 6.92 16.95
CA SER A 68 -2.67 7.79 16.58
C SER A 68 -1.33 7.05 16.56
N GLU A 69 -1.09 6.12 17.49
CA GLU A 69 0.09 5.26 17.47
C GLU A 69 0.07 4.31 16.27
N GLN A 70 -1.06 3.66 16.00
CA GLN A 70 -1.21 2.79 14.83
C GLN A 70 -0.98 3.54 13.51
N LEU A 71 -1.49 4.77 13.39
CA LEU A 71 -1.27 5.62 12.22
C LEU A 71 0.22 6.00 12.06
N LYS A 72 0.91 6.30 13.16
CA LYS A 72 2.36 6.57 13.12
C LYS A 72 3.15 5.34 12.67
N THR A 73 2.83 4.15 13.18
CA THR A 73 3.47 2.90 12.76
C THR A 73 3.23 2.65 11.27
N LEU A 74 1.99 2.84 10.79
CA LEU A 74 1.63 2.66 9.38
C LEU A 74 2.44 3.59 8.45
N LYS A 75 2.66 4.85 8.88
CA LYS A 75 3.46 5.83 8.12
C LYS A 75 4.96 5.61 8.23
N HIS A 76 5.46 5.11 9.34
CA HIS A 76 6.89 4.76 9.49
C HIS A 76 7.29 3.59 8.57
N GLU A 77 6.36 2.68 8.25
CA GLU A 77 6.60 1.65 7.23
C GLU A 77 6.64 2.20 5.78
N GLU A 78 6.59 3.52 5.56
CA GLU A 78 6.78 4.17 4.25
C GLU A 78 8.19 4.72 4.02
N GLU A 79 9.00 4.91 5.08
CA GLU A 79 10.41 5.35 5.00
C GLU A 79 11.38 4.16 4.90
#